data_AF-A0A6C1S2J5-F1
#
_entry.id   AF-A0A6C1S2J5-F1
#
_cell.length_a   1.000
_cell.length_b   1.000
_cell.length_c   1.000
_cell.angle_alpha   90.00
_cell.angle_beta   90.00
_cell.angle_gamma   90.00
#
_symmetry.space_group_name_H-M   'P 1'
#
loop_
_entity.id
_entity.type
_entity.pdbx_description
1 polymer ?
#
loop_
_entity_poly.entity_id
_entity_poly.type
_entity_poly.pdbx_seq_one_letter_code
_entity_poly.pdbx_strand_id
1 'polypeptide(L)'
;MLPGVLFEKCFTNFADYQINRRIMEISREELVYSKAVIEFVAVAGEFCSFLEQAEGFARRDLADKSRKILPLLYYKATLIPPTEPFYEEGTERFVTEEEWDTIHNKIRSRLGRHDDYPEIFDPVGRDTEDRVGGSIAENMADLYQDMKDFVMVYRMGTPEIMNDALWECMQHFDQSWGQKLLNALRALHHLMHGGHNLDDEDDGREEDEDQRNTNNWIFTKRQKLWNEDDDQ
;
A
#
# COMPACT_ATOMS: atom_id res chain seq x y z
N MET A 1 20.62 15.58 39.01
CA MET A 1 20.41 14.15 38.67
C MET A 1 18.91 13.90 38.80
N LEU A 2 18.20 13.84 37.67
CA LEU A 2 16.77 14.14 37.58
C LEU A 2 15.88 12.93 37.99
N PRO A 3 14.97 13.09 38.97
CA PRO A 3 14.00 12.05 39.37
C PRO A 3 12.85 11.83 38.36
N GLY A 4 12.84 12.52 37.22
CA GLY A 4 11.74 12.46 36.23
C GLY A 4 11.70 11.17 35.40
N VAL A 5 12.83 10.53 35.13
CA VAL A 5 12.91 9.39 34.18
C VAL A 5 12.34 8.09 34.78
N LEU A 6 12.29 7.96 36.10
CA LEU A 6 11.74 6.80 36.79
C LEU A 6 10.21 6.86 36.94
N PHE A 7 9.64 8.07 36.99
CA PHE A 7 8.19 8.26 37.14
C PHE A 7 7.46 8.02 35.81
N GLU A 8 8.06 8.44 34.70
CA GLU A 8 7.51 8.26 33.35
C GLU A 8 7.50 6.78 32.91
N LYS A 9 8.56 6.02 33.25
CA LYS A 9 8.66 4.57 32.97
C LYS A 9 7.73 3.69 33.82
N CYS A 10 7.28 4.14 34.99
CA CYS A 10 6.30 3.42 35.80
C CYS A 10 4.86 3.66 35.33
N PHE A 11 4.56 4.86 34.82
CA PHE A 11 3.21 5.21 34.33
C PHE A 11 2.88 4.53 33.00
N THR A 12 3.83 4.47 32.05
CA THR A 12 3.64 3.72 30.79
C THR A 12 3.43 2.23 31.07
N ASN A 13 4.29 1.62 31.89
CA ASN A 13 4.15 0.21 32.27
C ASN A 13 2.84 -0.12 32.99
N PHE A 14 2.24 0.80 33.76
CA PHE A 14 0.99 0.52 34.48
C PHE A 14 -0.26 0.70 33.61
N ALA A 15 -0.28 1.71 32.73
CA ALA A 15 -1.35 1.89 31.76
C ALA A 15 -1.32 0.78 30.69
N ASP A 16 -0.14 0.46 30.15
CA ASP A 16 0.05 -0.65 29.22
C ASP A 16 -0.31 -1.98 29.89
N TYR A 17 0.10 -2.21 31.14
CA TYR A 17 -0.28 -3.42 31.88
C TYR A 17 -1.78 -3.50 32.16
N GLN A 18 -2.47 -2.40 32.50
CA GLN A 18 -3.92 -2.43 32.74
C GLN A 18 -4.75 -2.52 31.46
N ILE A 19 -4.29 -1.91 30.35
CA ILE A 19 -4.88 -2.07 29.02
C ILE A 19 -4.68 -3.52 28.55
N ASN A 20 -3.45 -4.04 28.63
CA ASN A 20 -3.14 -5.43 28.27
C ASN A 20 -3.88 -6.43 29.17
N ARG A 21 -4.05 -6.15 30.47
CA ARG A 21 -4.77 -7.03 31.40
C ARG A 21 -6.29 -7.04 31.19
N ARG A 22 -6.89 -5.95 30.70
CA ARG A 22 -8.32 -5.93 30.31
C ARG A 22 -8.55 -6.57 28.93
N ILE A 23 -7.54 -6.58 28.07
CA ILE A 23 -7.59 -7.18 26.73
C ILE A 23 -7.34 -8.70 26.79
N MET A 24 -6.56 -9.19 27.76
CA MET A 24 -6.24 -10.62 27.96
C MET A 24 -7.40 -11.54 28.40
N GLU A 25 -8.62 -11.01 28.63
CA GLU A 25 -9.79 -11.82 29.03
C GLU A 25 -10.90 -11.87 27.97
N ILE A 26 -10.66 -11.40 26.75
CA ILE A 26 -11.59 -11.61 25.63
C ILE A 26 -11.27 -12.97 25.02
N SER A 27 -12.24 -13.89 25.00
CA SER A 27 -12.05 -15.16 24.30
C SER A 27 -11.83 -14.90 22.81
N ARG A 28 -11.04 -15.72 22.11
CA ARG A 28 -10.79 -15.53 20.66
C ARG A 28 -12.09 -15.50 19.85
N GLU A 29 -13.09 -16.27 20.26
CA GLU A 29 -14.45 -16.22 19.69
C GLU A 29 -15.11 -14.85 19.90
N GLU A 30 -15.07 -14.30 21.12
CA GLU A 30 -15.60 -12.94 21.39
C GLU A 30 -14.82 -11.86 20.65
N LEU A 31 -13.51 -12.05 20.43
CA LEU A 31 -12.65 -11.10 19.73
C LEU A 31 -13.06 -10.97 18.28
N VAL A 32 -13.21 -12.07 17.54
CA VAL A 32 -13.54 -12.01 16.11
C VAL A 32 -14.89 -11.32 15.90
N TYR A 33 -15.87 -11.51 16.79
CA TYR A 33 -17.16 -10.79 16.71
C TYR A 33 -17.16 -9.42 17.38
N SER A 34 -16.03 -8.95 17.91
CA SER A 34 -15.96 -7.66 18.59
C SER A 34 -16.26 -6.52 17.62
N LYS A 35 -16.81 -5.42 18.16
CA LYS A 35 -17.13 -4.23 17.38
C LYS A 35 -15.91 -3.70 16.59
N ALA A 36 -14.71 -3.74 17.18
CA ALA A 36 -13.50 -3.27 16.53
C ALA A 36 -13.17 -4.10 15.28
N VAL A 37 -13.21 -5.43 15.39
CA VAL A 37 -12.97 -6.34 14.26
C VAL A 37 -14.04 -6.18 13.19
N ILE A 38 -15.33 -6.13 13.57
CA ILE A 38 -16.42 -5.96 12.60
C ILE A 38 -16.32 -4.63 11.84
N GLU A 39 -15.97 -3.54 12.53
CA GLU A 39 -15.74 -2.25 11.89
C GLU A 39 -14.51 -2.25 10.97
N PHE A 40 -13.43 -2.95 11.34
CA PHE A 40 -12.26 -3.14 10.48
C PHE A 40 -12.61 -3.95 9.22
N VAL A 41 -13.28 -5.08 9.38
CA VAL A 41 -13.73 -5.94 8.25
C VAL A 41 -14.64 -5.16 7.30
N ALA A 42 -15.54 -4.33 7.83
CA ALA A 42 -16.40 -3.49 7.01
C ALA A 42 -15.59 -2.47 6.17
N VAL A 43 -14.59 -1.81 6.76
CA VAL A 43 -13.73 -0.86 6.04
C VAL A 43 -12.83 -1.56 5.04
N ALA A 44 -12.25 -2.71 5.38
CA ALA A 44 -11.46 -3.54 4.47
C ALA A 44 -12.30 -3.99 3.25
N GLY A 45 -13.53 -4.45 3.50
CA GLY A 45 -14.46 -4.82 2.42
C GLY A 45 -14.86 -3.65 1.52
N GLU A 46 -15.14 -2.48 2.09
CA GLU A 46 -15.40 -1.26 1.29
C GLU A 46 -14.16 -0.85 0.49
N PHE A 47 -12.96 -1.02 1.04
CA PHE A 47 -11.70 -0.77 0.33
C PHE A 47 -11.52 -1.69 -0.87
N CYS A 48 -11.72 -3.01 -0.70
CA CYS A 48 -11.68 -3.95 -1.82
C CYS A 48 -12.72 -3.58 -2.89
N SER A 49 -13.97 -3.35 -2.49
CA SER A 49 -15.05 -3.01 -3.42
C SER A 49 -14.79 -1.70 -4.18
N PHE A 50 -14.18 -0.72 -3.52
CA PHE A 50 -13.75 0.52 -4.12
C PHE A 50 -12.73 0.30 -5.24
N LEU A 51 -11.68 -0.49 -5.00
CA LEU A 51 -10.63 -0.73 -6.00
C LEU A 51 -11.09 -1.61 -7.16
N GLU A 52 -11.95 -2.58 -6.90
CA GLU A 52 -12.59 -3.39 -7.95
C GLU A 52 -13.33 -2.52 -8.98
N GLN A 53 -13.84 -1.36 -8.54
CA GLN A 53 -14.58 -0.36 -9.32
C GLN A 53 -13.72 0.84 -9.75
N ALA A 54 -12.39 0.79 -9.58
CA ALA A 54 -11.50 1.95 -9.81
C ALA A 54 -11.65 2.57 -11.21
N GLU A 55 -11.91 1.77 -12.25
CA GLU A 55 -12.14 2.26 -13.62
C GLU A 55 -13.36 3.19 -13.73
N GLY A 56 -14.35 3.08 -12.85
CA GLY A 56 -15.55 3.91 -12.89
C GLY A 56 -15.35 5.35 -12.40
N PHE A 57 -14.20 5.65 -11.78
CA PHE A 57 -13.93 6.97 -11.18
C PHE A 57 -13.10 7.85 -12.08
N ALA A 58 -13.35 9.16 -12.05
CA ALA A 58 -12.40 10.15 -12.54
C ALA A 58 -11.15 10.17 -11.64
N ARG A 59 -10.00 10.62 -12.17
CA ARG A 59 -8.72 10.65 -11.42
C ARG A 59 -8.85 11.37 -10.07
N ARG A 60 -9.47 12.57 -10.08
CA ARG A 60 -9.71 13.35 -8.87
C ARG A 60 -10.55 12.59 -7.84
N ASP A 61 -11.60 11.92 -8.28
CA ASP A 61 -12.52 11.18 -7.40
C ASP A 61 -11.86 9.94 -6.81
N LEU A 62 -11.07 9.21 -7.62
CA LEU A 62 -10.25 8.09 -7.16
C LEU A 62 -9.28 8.57 -6.06
N ALA A 63 -8.51 9.63 -6.32
CA ALA A 63 -7.57 10.18 -5.36
C ALA A 63 -8.25 10.68 -4.07
N ASP A 64 -9.40 11.36 -4.21
CA ASP A 64 -10.17 11.88 -3.08
C ASP A 64 -10.81 10.77 -2.22
N LYS A 65 -11.30 9.70 -2.83
CA LYS A 65 -11.82 8.54 -2.09
C LYS A 65 -10.68 7.75 -1.43
N SER A 66 -9.57 7.52 -2.14
CA SER A 66 -8.37 6.86 -1.59
C SER A 66 -7.84 7.57 -0.35
N ARG A 67 -7.62 8.90 -0.39
CA ARG A 67 -7.10 9.64 0.78
C ARG A 67 -8.04 9.64 2.00
N LYS A 68 -9.30 9.25 1.85
CA LYS A 68 -10.29 9.14 2.94
C LYS A 68 -10.36 7.72 3.50
N ILE A 69 -10.35 6.71 2.64
CA ILE A 69 -10.48 5.32 3.06
C ILE A 69 -9.19 4.77 3.67
N LEU A 70 -8.03 5.12 3.12
CA LEU A 70 -6.73 4.65 3.62
C LEU A 70 -6.50 5.04 5.10
N PRO A 71 -6.63 6.31 5.55
CA PRO A 71 -6.43 6.64 6.96
C PRO A 71 -7.49 5.99 7.87
N LEU A 72 -8.72 5.77 7.37
CA LEU A 72 -9.74 5.06 8.14
C LEU A 72 -9.35 3.58 8.32
N LEU A 73 -8.88 2.91 7.27
CA LEU A 73 -8.42 1.53 7.31
C LEU A 73 -7.25 1.37 8.29
N TYR A 74 -6.25 2.25 8.19
CA TYR A 74 -5.12 2.28 9.12
C TYR A 74 -5.60 2.48 10.56
N TYR A 75 -6.47 3.47 10.80
CA TYR A 75 -7.01 3.72 12.13
C TYR A 75 -7.78 2.51 12.68
N LYS A 76 -8.57 1.80 11.86
CA LYS A 76 -9.28 0.60 12.32
C LYS A 76 -8.34 -0.54 12.66
N ALA A 77 -7.26 -0.73 11.92
CA ALA A 77 -6.24 -1.73 12.21
C ALA A 77 -5.55 -1.49 13.56
N THR A 78 -5.25 -0.22 13.92
CA THR A 78 -4.62 0.08 15.22
C THR A 78 -5.53 -0.14 16.43
N LEU A 79 -6.82 -0.37 16.22
CA LEU A 79 -7.78 -0.71 17.28
C LEU A 79 -7.92 -2.23 17.50
N ILE A 80 -7.27 -3.04 16.66
CA ILE A 80 -7.32 -4.49 16.78
C ILE A 80 -6.39 -4.91 17.93
N PRO A 81 -6.91 -5.61 18.96
CA PRO A 81 -6.06 -6.11 20.02
C PRO A 81 -5.17 -7.25 19.49
N PRO A 82 -4.03 -7.50 20.14
CA PRO A 82 -3.15 -8.60 19.77
C PRO A 82 -3.90 -9.94 19.84
N THR A 83 -3.59 -10.82 18.90
CA THR A 83 -4.11 -12.19 18.82
C THR A 83 -2.97 -13.16 18.50
N GLU A 84 -3.22 -14.45 18.59
CA GLU A 84 -2.29 -15.53 18.25
C GLU A 84 -3.01 -16.54 17.35
N PRO A 85 -2.32 -17.20 16.42
CA PRO A 85 -2.95 -18.13 15.50
C PRO A 85 -3.39 -19.41 16.23
N PHE A 86 -4.45 -20.02 15.72
CA PHE A 86 -5.01 -21.28 16.16
C PHE A 86 -4.37 -22.46 15.42
N TYR A 87 -4.19 -22.34 14.10
CA TYR A 87 -3.51 -23.34 13.27
C TYR A 87 -2.06 -22.90 12.98
N GLU A 88 -1.16 -23.88 12.83
CA GLU A 88 0.22 -23.62 12.39
C GLU A 88 0.29 -23.35 10.87
N GLU A 89 -0.71 -23.84 10.14
CA GLU A 89 -0.86 -23.60 8.71
C GLU A 89 -1.40 -22.18 8.48
N GLY A 90 -0.79 -21.44 7.56
CA GLY A 90 -1.25 -20.10 7.19
C GLY A 90 -2.63 -20.12 6.53
N THR A 91 -3.21 -18.94 6.34
CA THR A 91 -4.54 -18.83 5.74
C THR A 91 -4.54 -19.01 4.23
N GLU A 92 -5.71 -19.33 3.69
CA GLU A 92 -5.90 -19.48 2.24
C GLU A 92 -5.74 -18.12 1.53
N ARG A 93 -4.97 -18.11 0.44
CA ARG A 93 -4.83 -16.94 -0.44
C ARG A 93 -5.85 -17.02 -1.57
N PHE A 94 -6.59 -15.94 -1.77
CA PHE A 94 -7.64 -15.83 -2.76
C PHE A 94 -7.18 -15.03 -3.97
N VAL A 95 -6.41 -13.96 -3.75
CA VAL A 95 -5.96 -13.08 -4.82
C VAL A 95 -4.88 -13.76 -5.64
N THR A 96 -5.15 -13.89 -6.93
CA THR A 96 -4.17 -14.39 -7.92
C THR A 96 -3.33 -13.26 -8.49
N GLU A 97 -2.22 -13.60 -9.15
CA GLU A 97 -1.39 -12.64 -9.89
C GLU A 97 -2.20 -11.89 -10.96
N GLU A 98 -3.09 -12.57 -11.69
CA GLU A 98 -3.98 -11.95 -12.69
C GLU A 98 -4.96 -10.94 -12.05
N GLU A 99 -5.51 -11.27 -10.88
CA GLU A 99 -6.39 -10.36 -10.14
C GLU A 99 -5.61 -9.16 -9.59
N TRP A 100 -4.40 -9.38 -9.08
CA TRP A 100 -3.50 -8.31 -8.64
C TRP A 100 -3.17 -7.37 -9.82
N ASP A 101 -2.76 -7.91 -10.97
CA ASP A 101 -2.44 -7.15 -12.18
C ASP A 101 -3.64 -6.35 -12.66
N THR A 102 -4.84 -6.95 -12.59
CA THR A 102 -6.08 -6.25 -12.94
C THR A 102 -6.27 -5.04 -12.04
N ILE A 103 -6.19 -5.18 -10.72
CA ILE A 103 -6.38 -4.06 -9.78
C ILE A 103 -5.29 -3.00 -9.97
N HIS A 104 -4.03 -3.41 -10.07
CA HIS A 104 -2.90 -2.52 -10.34
C HIS A 104 -3.13 -1.68 -11.60
N ASN A 105 -3.45 -2.32 -12.73
CA ASN A 105 -3.63 -1.63 -14.00
C ASN A 105 -4.85 -0.69 -14.00
N LYS A 106 -5.92 -1.04 -13.30
CA LYS A 106 -7.09 -0.16 -13.11
C LYS A 106 -6.72 1.14 -12.42
N ILE A 107 -5.92 1.07 -11.36
CA ILE A 107 -5.51 2.25 -10.58
C ILE A 107 -4.48 3.04 -11.39
N ARG A 108 -3.47 2.36 -11.93
CA ARG A 108 -2.40 2.99 -12.73
C ARG A 108 -2.95 3.73 -13.92
N SER A 109 -3.87 3.14 -14.69
CA SER A 109 -4.49 3.78 -15.85
C SER A 109 -5.33 5.01 -15.49
N ARG A 110 -5.85 5.10 -14.26
CA ARG A 110 -6.60 6.27 -13.78
C ARG A 110 -5.70 7.38 -13.26
N LEU A 111 -4.60 7.02 -12.60
CA LEU A 111 -3.63 7.99 -12.09
C LEU A 111 -2.71 8.52 -13.20
N GLY A 112 -2.39 7.70 -14.20
CA GLY A 112 -1.52 8.07 -15.31
C GLY A 112 -0.14 8.48 -14.86
N ARG A 113 0.36 9.61 -15.38
CA ARG A 113 1.65 10.21 -14.99
C ARG A 113 1.77 10.59 -13.50
N HIS A 114 0.66 10.54 -12.77
CA HIS A 114 0.61 10.86 -11.35
C HIS A 114 0.74 9.62 -10.44
N ASP A 115 0.91 8.43 -11.01
CA ASP A 115 1.07 7.18 -10.25
C ASP A 115 2.41 7.13 -9.50
N ASP A 116 3.48 7.57 -10.15
CA ASP A 116 4.83 7.53 -9.58
C ASP A 116 5.10 8.70 -8.63
N TYR A 117 5.78 8.42 -7.53
CA TYR A 117 6.22 9.42 -6.56
C TYR A 117 7.63 9.12 -6.05
N PRO A 118 8.42 10.14 -5.65
CA PRO A 118 9.72 9.89 -5.04
C PRO A 118 9.55 9.27 -3.65
N GLU A 119 10.15 8.11 -3.44
CA GLU A 119 10.26 7.53 -2.12
C GLU A 119 11.39 8.24 -1.37
N ILE A 120 11.02 8.94 -0.29
CA ILE A 120 11.99 9.63 0.57
C ILE A 120 12.16 8.73 1.79
N PHE A 121 13.06 7.76 1.69
CA PHE A 121 13.51 7.00 2.85
C PHE A 121 14.73 7.70 3.42
N ASP A 122 14.57 8.40 4.55
CA ASP A 122 15.76 8.76 5.33
C ASP A 122 15.51 8.85 6.84
N PRO A 123 15.88 7.81 7.60
CA PRO A 123 15.94 7.90 9.06
C PRO A 123 17.20 8.67 9.55
N VAL A 124 18.26 8.82 8.74
CA VAL A 124 19.55 9.42 9.14
C VAL A 124 20.30 9.99 7.92
N GLY A 125 19.93 11.19 7.47
CA GLY A 125 20.71 12.11 6.63
C GLY A 125 21.72 11.51 5.66
N ARG A 126 21.33 10.64 4.74
CA ARG A 126 22.15 10.26 3.58
C ARG A 126 21.49 10.76 2.31
N ASP A 127 22.13 11.75 1.68
CA ASP A 127 21.90 12.08 0.28
C ASP A 127 22.15 10.82 -0.57
N THR A 128 21.09 10.09 -0.90
CA THR A 128 21.14 9.06 -1.93
C THR A 128 20.67 9.71 -3.22
N GLU A 129 21.62 9.90 -4.14
CA GLU A 129 21.38 10.35 -5.52
C GLU A 129 20.45 9.38 -6.29
N ASP A 130 20.19 8.19 -5.73
CA ASP A 130 19.18 7.24 -6.20
C ASP A 130 17.85 7.45 -5.46
N ARG A 131 17.00 8.34 -5.99
CA ARG A 131 15.59 8.36 -5.58
C ARG A 131 14.91 7.12 -6.15
N VAL A 132 14.66 6.12 -5.32
CA VAL A 132 13.77 5.01 -5.70
C VAL A 132 12.37 5.60 -5.85
N GLY A 133 11.74 5.39 -7.01
CA GLY A 133 10.36 5.77 -7.24
C GLY A 133 9.43 4.71 -6.65
N GLY A 134 8.36 5.14 -5.97
CA GLY A 134 7.25 4.26 -5.60
C GLY A 134 6.03 4.55 -6.47
N SER A 135 5.14 3.57 -6.61
CA SER A 135 3.87 3.69 -7.35
C SER A 135 2.68 3.66 -6.39
N ILE A 136 1.72 4.56 -6.58
CA ILE A 136 0.47 4.53 -5.80
C ILE A 136 -0.31 3.26 -6.12
N ALA A 137 -0.42 2.89 -7.40
CA ALA A 137 -1.10 1.70 -7.87
C ALA A 137 -0.51 0.42 -7.30
N GLU A 138 0.82 0.28 -7.27
CA GLU A 138 1.49 -0.88 -6.68
C GLU A 138 1.18 -1.01 -5.19
N ASN A 139 1.36 0.07 -4.42
CA ASN A 139 1.04 0.06 -2.99
C ASN A 139 -0.43 -0.29 -2.71
N MET A 140 -1.34 0.22 -3.54
CA MET A 140 -2.77 -0.02 -3.39
C MET A 140 -3.17 -1.43 -3.81
N ALA A 141 -2.53 -2.02 -4.82
CA ALA A 141 -2.75 -3.40 -5.25
C ALA A 141 -2.19 -4.41 -4.23
N ASP A 142 -1.03 -4.14 -3.66
CA ASP A 142 -0.47 -4.94 -2.57
C ASP A 142 -1.36 -4.91 -1.33
N LEU A 143 -1.84 -3.72 -0.96
CA LEU A 143 -2.81 -3.56 0.12
C LEU A 143 -4.14 -4.29 -0.21
N TYR A 144 -4.58 -4.25 -1.46
CA TYR A 144 -5.76 -4.98 -1.91
C TYR A 144 -5.62 -6.48 -1.69
N GLN A 145 -4.47 -7.06 -2.02
CA GLN A 145 -4.20 -8.48 -1.82
C GLN A 145 -4.41 -8.88 -0.35
N ASP A 146 -3.73 -8.21 0.58
CA ASP A 146 -3.85 -8.50 2.01
C ASP A 146 -5.29 -8.33 2.53
N MET A 147 -5.98 -7.25 2.13
CA MET A 147 -7.35 -6.99 2.57
C MET A 147 -8.35 -7.97 1.98
N LYS A 148 -8.18 -8.35 0.72
CA LYS A 148 -9.10 -9.25 0.02
C LYS A 148 -8.98 -10.66 0.54
N ASP A 149 -7.75 -11.17 0.71
CA ASP A 149 -7.50 -12.49 1.31
C ASP A 149 -8.11 -12.55 2.71
N PHE A 150 -7.80 -11.56 3.55
CA PHE A 150 -8.40 -11.43 4.89
C PHE A 150 -9.93 -11.48 4.86
N VAL A 151 -10.57 -10.62 4.06
CA VAL A 151 -12.04 -10.53 3.99
C VAL A 151 -12.66 -11.83 3.48
N MET A 152 -12.01 -12.52 2.52
CA MET A 152 -12.51 -13.77 1.96
C MET A 152 -12.44 -14.91 2.97
N VAL A 153 -11.32 -15.08 3.68
CA VAL A 153 -11.17 -16.09 4.73
C VAL A 153 -12.12 -15.80 5.90
N TYR A 154 -12.19 -14.54 6.34
CA TYR A 154 -13.05 -14.13 7.46
C TYR A 154 -14.54 -14.41 7.19
N ARG A 155 -14.99 -14.34 5.94
CA ARG A 155 -16.38 -14.64 5.54
C ARG A 155 -16.76 -16.12 5.70
N MET A 156 -15.81 -17.03 5.86
CA MET A 156 -16.10 -18.45 6.11
C MET A 156 -16.86 -18.67 7.43
N GLY A 157 -16.69 -17.77 8.41
CA GLY A 157 -17.52 -17.72 9.62
C GLY A 157 -17.16 -18.68 10.74
N THR A 158 -16.17 -19.55 10.54
CA THR A 158 -15.60 -20.42 11.59
C THR A 158 -14.67 -19.58 12.48
N PRO A 159 -14.92 -19.45 13.80
CA PRO A 159 -14.17 -18.54 14.66
C PRO A 159 -12.65 -18.70 14.63
N GLU A 160 -12.16 -19.93 14.56
CA GLU A 160 -10.74 -20.26 14.48
C GLU A 160 -10.12 -19.73 13.17
N ILE A 161 -10.79 -19.98 12.04
CA ILE A 161 -10.35 -19.49 10.72
C ILE A 161 -10.40 -17.97 10.65
N MET A 162 -11.43 -17.35 11.23
CA MET A 162 -11.54 -15.89 11.33
C MET A 162 -10.41 -15.28 12.17
N ASN A 163 -10.02 -15.97 13.25
CA ASN A 163 -8.96 -15.54 14.14
C ASN A 163 -7.60 -15.56 13.44
N ASP A 164 -7.32 -16.63 12.70
CA ASP A 164 -6.07 -16.78 11.96
C ASP A 164 -5.97 -15.77 10.83
N ALA A 165 -7.06 -15.51 10.12
CA ALA A 165 -7.12 -14.46 9.10
C ALA A 165 -6.83 -13.08 9.69
N LEU A 166 -7.44 -12.76 10.84
CA LEU A 166 -7.20 -11.50 11.53
C LEU A 166 -5.74 -11.40 11.99
N TRP A 167 -5.20 -12.48 12.55
CA TRP A 167 -3.82 -12.53 13.01
C TRP A 167 -2.84 -12.29 11.86
N GLU A 168 -2.95 -13.05 10.77
CA GLU A 168 -2.06 -12.95 9.61
C GLU A 168 -2.13 -11.56 8.97
N CYS A 169 -3.36 -11.03 8.80
CA CYS A 169 -3.58 -9.67 8.31
C CYS A 169 -2.88 -8.61 9.18
N MET A 170 -2.93 -8.74 10.51
CA MET A 170 -2.23 -7.83 11.42
C MET A 170 -0.70 -8.06 11.44
N GLN A 171 -0.21 -9.27 11.21
CA GLN A 171 1.24 -9.47 11.02
C GLN A 171 1.73 -8.75 9.76
N HIS A 172 0.99 -8.82 8.66
CA HIS A 172 1.33 -8.07 7.45
C HIS A 172 1.16 -6.56 7.63
N PHE A 173 0.29 -6.10 8.53
CA PHE A 173 0.16 -4.67 8.84
C PHE A 173 1.48 -4.11 9.35
N ASP A 174 2.07 -4.79 10.33
CA ASP A 174 3.31 -4.38 10.99
C ASP A 174 4.52 -4.53 10.06
N GLN A 175 4.50 -5.50 9.15
CA GLN A 175 5.65 -5.86 8.31
C GLN A 175 5.65 -5.21 6.93
N SER A 176 4.49 -4.94 6.35
CA SER A 176 4.37 -4.55 4.94
C SER A 176 3.26 -3.52 4.69
N TRP A 177 1.99 -3.92 4.70
CA TRP A 177 0.91 -3.12 4.10
C TRP A 177 0.62 -1.84 4.89
N GLY A 178 0.90 -1.81 6.19
CA GLY A 178 0.80 -0.59 6.99
C GLY A 178 1.70 0.53 6.46
N GLN A 179 2.94 0.21 6.09
CA GLN A 179 3.87 1.18 5.50
C GLN A 179 3.48 1.54 4.07
N LYS A 180 3.08 0.57 3.24
CA LYS A 180 2.60 0.81 1.87
C LYS A 180 1.40 1.74 1.83
N LEU A 181 0.47 1.57 2.77
CA LEU A 181 -0.68 2.46 2.96
C LEU A 181 -0.23 3.89 3.25
N LEU A 182 0.69 4.10 4.19
CA LEU A 182 1.17 5.43 4.55
C LEU A 182 1.93 6.10 3.40
N ASN A 183 2.72 5.32 2.65
CA ASN A 183 3.40 5.77 1.44
C ASN A 183 2.41 6.28 0.40
N ALA A 184 1.38 5.49 0.07
CA ALA A 184 0.32 5.89 -0.84
C ALA A 184 -0.46 7.11 -0.33
N LEU A 185 -0.79 7.17 0.97
CA LEU A 185 -1.51 8.30 1.56
C LEU A 185 -0.73 9.62 1.45
N ARG A 186 0.60 9.58 1.68
CA ARG A 186 1.48 10.74 1.50
C ARG A 186 1.48 11.20 0.04
N ALA A 187 1.65 10.27 -0.90
CA ALA A 187 1.63 10.56 -2.32
C ALA A 187 0.30 11.18 -2.77
N LEU A 188 -0.83 10.61 -2.34
CA LEU A 188 -2.18 11.11 -2.60
C LEU A 188 -2.42 12.51 -2.00
N HIS A 189 -1.89 12.78 -0.81
CA HIS A 189 -1.97 14.12 -0.21
C HIS A 189 -1.24 15.15 -1.07
N HIS A 190 -0.02 14.85 -1.52
CA HIS A 190 0.71 15.72 -2.44
C HIS A 190 0.00 15.85 -3.79
N LEU A 191 -0.57 14.78 -4.32
CA LEU A 191 -1.32 14.83 -5.57
C LEU A 191 -2.50 15.80 -5.49
N MET A 192 -3.25 15.77 -4.39
CA MET A 192 -4.44 16.60 -4.19
C MET A 192 -4.16 18.05 -3.81
N HIS A 193 -3.02 18.34 -3.17
CA HIS A 193 -2.68 19.66 -2.64
C HIS A 193 -1.44 20.31 -3.27
N GLY A 194 -0.73 19.60 -4.15
CA GLY A 194 0.50 20.05 -4.81
C GLY A 194 0.29 20.91 -6.06
N GLY A 195 -0.97 21.26 -6.39
CA GLY A 195 -1.29 22.08 -7.56
C GLY A 195 -1.32 21.31 -8.89
N HIS A 196 -1.39 19.99 -8.85
CA HIS A 196 -1.56 19.16 -10.05
C HIS A 196 -2.95 19.35 -10.66
N ASN A 197 -3.04 19.36 -11.99
CA ASN A 197 -4.32 19.32 -12.69
C ASN A 197 -4.81 17.86 -12.79
N LEU A 198 -5.80 17.50 -11.98
CA LEU A 198 -6.38 16.16 -11.93
C LEU A 198 -7.61 16.00 -12.84
N ASP A 199 -8.04 17.10 -13.48
CA ASP A 199 -9.20 17.12 -14.35
C ASP A 199 -8.80 16.89 -15.83
N ASP A 200 -7.49 16.94 -16.13
CA ASP A 200 -6.93 16.59 -17.44
C ASP A 200 -6.71 15.08 -17.54
N GLU A 201 -7.69 14.35 -18.07
CA GLU A 201 -7.59 12.90 -18.34
C GLU A 201 -6.76 12.56 -19.59
N ASP A 202 -6.34 13.57 -20.35
CA ASP A 202 -5.39 13.42 -21.47
C ASP A 202 -3.97 13.35 -20.90
N ASP A 203 -3.61 12.17 -20.42
CA ASP A 203 -2.20 11.80 -20.24
C ASP A 203 -1.62 11.64 -21.63
N GLY A 204 -1.28 12.78 -22.25
CA GLY A 204 -0.77 12.84 -23.62
C GLY A 204 0.20 11.70 -23.81
N ARG A 205 -0.14 10.79 -24.74
CA ARG A 205 0.59 9.56 -25.00
C ARG A 205 2.08 9.87 -24.89
N GLU A 206 2.74 9.33 -23.87
CA GLU A 206 4.17 9.13 -23.95
C GLU A 206 4.34 8.13 -25.10
N GLU A 207 4.43 8.64 -26.32
CA GLU A 207 5.08 7.92 -27.40
C GLU A 207 6.42 7.51 -26.80
N ASP A 208 6.64 6.21 -26.63
CA ASP A 208 7.92 5.65 -26.24
C ASP A 208 9.03 6.48 -26.90
N GLU A 209 9.93 7.07 -26.11
CA GLU A 209 11.14 7.78 -26.59
C GLU A 209 12.13 6.80 -27.25
N ASP A 210 11.65 5.91 -28.11
CA ASP A 210 12.43 4.98 -28.94
C ASP A 210 12.67 5.54 -30.35
N GLN A 211 12.68 6.87 -30.47
CA GLN A 211 13.38 7.57 -31.55
C GLN A 211 14.57 8.34 -31.02
N ARG A 212 15.46 7.66 -30.28
CA ARG A 212 16.86 8.09 -30.24
C ARG A 212 17.39 8.06 -31.68
N ASN A 213 17.41 9.24 -32.29
CA ASN A 213 17.95 9.49 -33.62
C ASN A 213 19.43 9.07 -33.66
N THR A 214 19.68 7.81 -33.96
CA THR A 214 21.01 7.16 -34.01
C THR A 214 21.88 7.69 -35.14
N ASN A 215 21.35 8.63 -35.94
CA ASN A 215 22.10 9.33 -36.99
C ASN A 215 23.29 10.13 -36.46
N ASN A 216 23.34 10.46 -35.16
CA ASN A 216 24.48 11.17 -34.58
C ASN A 216 25.36 10.31 -33.67
N TRP A 217 25.18 8.98 -33.67
CA TRP A 217 26.07 8.10 -32.93
C TRP A 217 27.45 8.05 -33.62
N ILE A 218 28.50 8.30 -32.83
CA ILE A 218 29.92 8.26 -33.26
C ILE A 218 30.27 6.96 -34.00
N PHE A 219 29.57 5.85 -33.71
CA PHE A 219 29.74 4.56 -34.39
C PHE A 219 29.23 4.56 -35.84
N THR A 220 28.08 5.18 -36.13
CA THR A 220 27.51 5.25 -37.49
C THR A 220 28.36 6.11 -38.44
N LYS A 221 29.02 7.15 -37.91
CA LYS A 221 29.97 7.98 -38.67
C LYS A 221 31.23 7.20 -39.05
N ARG A 222 31.74 6.33 -38.18
CA ARG A 222 32.90 5.48 -38.49
C ARG A 222 32.56 4.44 -39.56
N GLN A 223 31.39 3.85 -39.53
CA GLN A 223 31.02 2.82 -40.51
C GLN A 223 30.90 3.35 -41.96
N LYS A 224 30.53 4.63 -42.14
CA LYS A 224 30.52 5.27 -43.45
C LYS A 224 31.91 5.59 -44.00
N LEU A 225 32.84 5.98 -43.12
CA LEU A 225 34.23 6.25 -43.51
C LEU A 225 34.98 5.00 -44.01
N TRP A 226 34.60 3.80 -43.55
CA TRP A 226 35.24 2.55 -43.99
C TRP A 226 34.67 2.01 -45.31
N ASN A 227 33.43 2.39 -45.67
CA ASN A 227 32.84 2.03 -46.97
C ASN A 227 33.27 2.97 -48.11
N GLU A 228 33.83 4.14 -47.81
CA GLU A 228 34.34 5.08 -48.83
C GLU A 228 35.80 4.82 -49.23
N ASP A 229 36.55 4.06 -48.42
CA ASP A 229 37.96 3.72 -48.69
C ASP A 229 38.15 2.41 -49.48
N ASP A 230 37.10 1.59 -49.65
CA ASP A 230 37.15 0.31 -50.39
C ASP A 230 36.76 0.45 -51.89
N ASP A 231 36.41 1.66 -52.36
CA ASP A 231 35.99 1.96 -53.74
C ASP A 231 37.00 2.83 -54.54
N GLN A 232 38.30 2.78 -54.20
CA GLN A 232 39.41 3.37 -55.01
C GLN A 232 40.40 2.35 -55.56
#